data_AF-A0A392SNL2-F1
#
_entry.id   AF-A0A392SNL2-F1
#
_cell.length_a   1.000
_cell.length_b   1.000
_cell.length_c   1.000
_cell.angle_alpha   90.00
_cell.angle_beta   90.00
_cell.angle_gamma   90.00
#
_symmetry.space_group_name_H-M   'P 1'
#
loop_
_entity.id
_entity.type
_entity.pdbx_description
1 polymer ?
#
loop_
_entity_poly.entity_id
_entity_poly.type
_entity_poly.pdbx_seq_one_letter_code
_entity_poly.pdbx_strand_id
1 'polypeptide(L)' 'VLHGAMSYLLQDDDGQIIEPHSISAGLDYPGVGPEHSFLKDVGRAEYYSVTDEEALE' A
#
# COMPACT_ATOMS: atom_id res chain seq x y z
N VAL A 1 9.17 6.89 -6.43
CA VAL A 1 9.79 5.60 -6.87
C VAL A 1 10.37 4.96 -5.64
N LEU A 2 9.89 3.78 -5.27
CA LEU A 2 10.35 3.04 -4.10
C LEU A 2 10.83 1.67 -4.54
N HIS A 3 11.99 1.23 -4.01
CA HIS A 3 12.59 -0.08 -4.33
C HIS A 3 12.70 -0.36 -5.85
N GLY A 4 12.99 0.68 -6.65
CA GLY A 4 13.22 0.55 -8.09
C GLY A 4 11.95 0.52 -8.96
N ALA A 5 10.75 0.70 -8.38
CA ALA A 5 9.49 0.74 -9.11
C ALA A 5 8.73 2.06 -8.89
N MET A 6 7.99 2.50 -9.93
CA MET A 6 7.00 3.56 -9.81
C MET A 6 5.64 2.93 -9.50
N SER A 7 5.15 3.15 -8.29
CA SER A 7 3.90 2.60 -7.78
C SER A 7 3.35 3.50 -6.67
N TYR A 8 2.15 3.18 -6.18
CA TYR A 8 1.62 3.86 -4.99
C TYR A 8 2.45 3.50 -3.74
N LEU A 9 2.70 4.50 -2.90
CA LEU A 9 3.34 4.34 -1.59
C LEU A 9 2.85 5.41 -0.59
N LEU A 10 3.03 5.14 0.69
CA LEU A 10 2.80 6.07 1.79
C LEU A 10 3.99 7.02 1.93
N GLN A 11 3.76 8.30 1.65
CA GLN A 11 4.78 9.34 1.75
C GLN A 11 4.17 10.66 2.23
N ASP A 12 5.00 11.51 2.84
CA ASP A 12 4.63 12.86 3.22
C ASP A 12 4.70 13.84 2.02
N ASP A 13 4.40 15.11 2.29
CA ASP A 13 4.38 16.17 1.27
C ASP A 13 5.78 16.45 0.69
N ASP A 14 6.85 16.13 1.43
CA ASP A 14 8.25 16.24 1.00
C ASP A 14 8.75 14.97 0.28
N GLY A 15 7.87 13.96 0.12
CA GLY A 15 8.17 12.69 -0.52
C GLY A 15 8.97 11.72 0.34
N GLN A 16 9.08 11.95 1.65
CA GLN A 16 9.67 11.00 2.60
C GLN A 16 8.70 9.87 2.90
N ILE A 17 9.21 8.67 3.17
CA ILE A 17 8.39 7.50 3.45
C ILE A 17 7.77 7.60 4.84
N ILE A 18 6.47 7.37 4.91
CA ILE A 18 5.74 7.22 6.17
C ILE A 18 5.81 5.75 6.59
N GLU A 19 6.15 5.51 7.85
CA GLU A 19 6.21 4.16 8.42
C GLU A 19 4.80 3.55 8.50
N PRO A 20 4.59 2.34 7.92
CA PRO A 20 3.32 1.65 8.03
C PRO A 20 3.15 1.03 9.42
N HIS A 21 1.92 0.61 9.72
CA HIS A 21 1.64 -0.24 10.87
C HIS A 21 0.52 -1.22 10.52
N SER A 22 0.72 -2.50 10.80
CA SER A 22 -0.32 -3.53 10.77
C SER A 22 -0.03 -4.61 11.80
N ILE A 23 -1.07 -5.19 12.40
CA ILE A 23 -0.91 -6.39 13.24
C ILE A 23 -0.31 -7.57 12.45
N SER A 24 -0.51 -7.60 11.13
CA SER A 24 0.08 -8.59 10.24
C SER A 24 1.43 -8.11 9.70
N ALA A 25 2.52 -8.72 10.18
CA ALA A 25 3.88 -8.42 9.73
C ALA A 25 4.08 -8.58 8.20
N GLY A 26 3.23 -9.36 7.52
CA GLY A 26 3.28 -9.53 6.07
C GLY A 26 2.67 -8.36 5.29
N LEU A 27 1.85 -7.52 5.93
CA LEU A 27 1.19 -6.36 5.34
C LEU A 27 1.78 -5.02 5.82
N ASP A 28 2.73 -5.08 6.76
CA ASP A 28 3.41 -3.92 7.33
C ASP A 28 4.48 -3.35 6.37
N TYR A 29 4.01 -2.83 5.23
CA TYR A 29 4.86 -2.35 4.14
C TYR A 29 4.28 -1.08 3.50
N PRO A 30 5.08 0.00 3.28
CA PRO A 30 4.54 1.30 2.90
C PRO A 30 4.21 1.42 1.40
N GLY A 31 4.40 0.37 0.60
CA GLY A 31 4.23 0.42 -0.85
C GLY A 31 3.34 -0.70 -1.39
N VAL A 32 3.03 -0.62 -2.69
CA VAL A 32 2.36 -1.70 -3.41
C VAL A 32 3.04 -1.94 -4.75
N GLY A 33 2.91 -3.14 -5.32
CA GLY A 33 3.49 -3.47 -6.62
C GLY A 33 2.96 -2.58 -7.77
N PRO A 34 3.76 -2.34 -8.82
CA PRO A 34 3.38 -1.49 -9.94
C PRO A 34 2.21 -2.05 -10.76
N GLU A 35 2.08 -3.37 -10.85
CA GLU A 35 0.94 -4.00 -11.55
C GLU A 35 -0.39 -3.70 -10.84
N HIS A 36 -0.44 -3.79 -9.51
CA HIS A 36 -1.62 -3.42 -8.73
C HIS A 36 -1.94 -1.93 -8.86
N SER A 37 -0.91 -1.08 -8.91
CA SER A 37 -1.07 0.35 -9.16
C SER A 37 -1.74 0.60 -10.53
N PHE A 38 -1.25 -0.08 -11.56
CA PHE A 38 -1.82 0.00 -12.91
C PHE A 38 -3.26 -0.55 -12.97
N LEU A 39 -3.53 -1.71 -12.37
CA LEU A 39 -4.87 -2.33 -12.36
C LEU A 39 -5.90 -1.44 -11.65
N LYS A 40 -5.50 -0.74 -10.59
CA LYS A 40 -6.31 0.30 -9.94
C LYS A 40 -6.60 1.45 -10.91
N ASP A 41 -5.57 1.99 -11.56
CA ASP A 41 -5.71 3.17 -12.42
C ASP A 41 -6.61 2.93 -13.65
N VAL A 42 -6.58 1.72 -14.22
CA VAL A 42 -7.46 1.35 -15.34
C VAL A 42 -8.85 0.86 -14.89
N GLY A 43 -9.14 0.87 -13.59
CA GLY A 43 -10.42 0.44 -13.02
C GLY A 43 -10.68 -1.06 -13.15
N ARG A 44 -9.63 -1.88 -13.33
CA ARG A 44 -9.75 -3.33 -13.49
C ARG A 44 -9.80 -4.07 -12.16
N ALA A 45 -9.25 -3.47 -11.10
CA ALA A 45 -9.26 -3.98 -9.74
C ALA A 45 -9.61 -2.87 -8.75
N GLU A 46 -10.30 -3.25 -7.68
CA GLU A 46 -10.64 -2.38 -6.55
C GLU A 46 -9.87 -2.85 -5.31
N TYR A 47 -9.48 -1.88 -4.47
CA TYR A 47 -8.65 -2.13 -3.30
C TYR A 47 -9.34 -1.52 -2.08
N TYR A 48 -9.42 -2.29 -1.02
CA TYR A 48 -10.10 -1.95 0.22
C TYR A 48 -9.14 -2.10 1.40
N SER A 49 -9.35 -1.33 2.46
CA SER A 49 -8.65 -1.46 3.73
C SER A 49 -9.44 -2.36 4.68
N VAL A 50 -8.73 -3.07 5.55
CA VAL A 50 -9.28 -3.87 6.65
C VAL A 50 -8.52 -3.49 7.92
N THR A 51 -9.21 -3.22 9.02
CA THR A 51 -8.57 -2.86 10.30
C THR A 51 -8.03 -4.08 11.03
N ASP A 52 -7.19 -3.85 12.05
CA ASP A 52 -6.65 -4.93 12.89
C ASP A 52 -7.79 -5.69 13.60
N GLU A 53 -8.87 -5.01 14.01
CA GLU A 53 -10.05 -5.65 14.61
C GLU A 53 -10.81 -6.51 13.60
N GLU A 54 -11.08 -5.99 12.40
CA GLU A 54 -11.80 -6.72 11.34
C GLU A 54 -11.03 -7.97 10.87
N ALA A 55 -9.69 -7.95 10.94
CA ALA A 55 -8.85 -9.09 10.57
C ALA A 55 -8.81 -10.20 11.63
N LEU A 56 -9.19 -9.90 12.88
CA LEU A 56 -9.16 -10.83 14.01
C LEU A 56 -10.51 -11.50 14.31
N GLU A 57 -11.62 -10.93 13.81
CA GLU A 57 -12.96 -11.54 13.87
C GLU A 57 -13.12 -12.74 12.93
#